data_AF-A0A1M5XYB3-F1
#
_entry.id   AF-A0A1M5XYB3-F1
#
_cell.length_a   1.000
_cell.length_b   1.000
_cell.length_c   1.000
_cell.angle_alpha   90.00
_cell.angle_beta   90.00
_cell.angle_gamma   90.00
#
_symmetry.space_group_name_H-M   'P 1'
#
loop_
_entity.id
_entity.type
_entity.pdbx_description
1 polymer ?
#
loop_
_entity_poly.entity_id
_entity_poly.type
_entity_poly.pdbx_seq_one_letter_code
_entity_poly.pdbx_strand_id
1 'polypeptide(L)'
;MRPHQEFLRGVDLTVGADLPDYYFRVRENGALVFRVDTENRQRRIEMDQIAVVNIRNGEVKPHGGRDLSDADIAVIRDWMAERQAILADRDVDDILRAVDHLNLTTQWAQSKATDEQLDAVTDALLLAMHDLRGVLVRRKADRLMKDNKAD
;
A
#
# COMPACT_ATOMS: atom_id res chain seq x y z
N MET A 1 5.72 11.62 16.27
CA MET A 1 5.44 11.75 14.83
C MET A 1 4.43 10.67 14.46
N ARG A 2 3.15 11.03 14.34
CA ARG A 2 2.07 10.11 13.96
C ARG A 2 1.17 10.82 12.95
N PRO A 3 1.23 10.48 11.65
CA PRO A 3 0.16 10.79 10.72
C PRO A 3 -0.30 9.47 10.08
N HIS A 4 -1.03 8.65 10.84
CA HIS A 4 -1.66 7.43 10.32
C HIS A 4 -3.02 7.16 10.97
N GLN A 5 -3.61 8.16 11.65
CA GLN A 5 -4.90 8.00 12.35
C GLN A 5 -6.08 8.75 11.72
N GLU A 6 -5.88 9.62 10.74
CA GLU A 6 -6.99 10.43 10.19
C GLU A 6 -7.76 9.75 9.05
N PHE A 7 -7.19 8.74 8.36
CA PHE A 7 -7.94 8.04 7.31
C PHE A 7 -8.79 6.84 7.81
N LEU A 8 -8.62 6.41 9.07
CA LEU A 8 -9.35 5.26 9.64
C LEU A 8 -10.06 5.54 10.97
N ARG A 9 -10.14 6.80 11.42
CA ARG A 9 -11.11 7.23 12.44
C ARG A 9 -12.07 8.23 11.82
N GLY A 10 -13.27 7.77 11.48
CA GLY A 10 -14.35 8.68 11.11
C GLY A 10 -15.33 8.19 10.05
N VAL A 11 -15.73 6.92 10.06
CA VAL A 11 -17.16 6.67 9.82
C VAL A 11 -17.86 7.06 11.13
N ASP A 12 -17.89 8.36 11.42
CA ASP A 12 -18.85 8.89 12.36
C ASP A 12 -20.16 8.98 11.57
N LEU A 13 -21.08 8.05 11.82
CA LEU A 13 -22.42 8.06 11.26
C LEU A 13 -23.30 9.14 11.94
N THR A 14 -22.71 10.26 12.33
CA THR A 14 -23.45 11.50 12.55
C THR A 14 -23.84 12.04 11.18
N VAL A 15 -25.02 11.62 10.73
CA VAL A 15 -25.74 12.19 9.60
C VAL A 15 -25.86 13.71 9.84
N GLY A 16 -24.94 14.49 9.29
CA GLY A 16 -24.90 15.95 9.49
C GLY A 16 -23.62 16.70 9.09
N ALA A 17 -22.49 16.05 8.79
CA ALA A 17 -21.26 16.73 8.36
C ALA A 17 -21.04 16.64 6.84
N ASP A 18 -20.62 17.75 6.21
CA ASP A 18 -20.41 17.88 4.76
C ASP A 18 -19.57 16.72 4.19
N LEU A 19 -20.05 16.14 3.09
CA LEU A 19 -19.36 15.08 2.38
C LEU A 19 -18.14 15.64 1.63
N PRO A 20 -17.07 14.85 1.45
CA PRO A 20 -15.90 15.30 0.70
C PRO A 20 -16.23 15.45 -0.79
N ASP A 21 -15.70 16.48 -1.44
CA ASP A 21 -15.88 16.75 -2.88
C ASP A 21 -15.42 15.60 -3.78
N TYR A 22 -14.47 14.79 -3.29
CA TYR A 22 -13.89 13.67 -4.02
C TYR A 22 -13.90 12.39 -3.19
N TYR A 23 -14.18 11.28 -3.86
CA TYR A 23 -14.07 9.94 -3.29
C TYR A 23 -13.20 9.04 -4.16
N PHE A 24 -12.20 8.42 -3.53
CA PHE A 24 -11.27 7.50 -4.20
C PHE A 24 -11.58 6.06 -3.82
N ARG A 25 -12.18 5.31 -4.76
CA ARG A 25 -12.39 3.87 -4.58
C ARG A 25 -11.11 3.13 -4.91
N VAL A 26 -10.33 2.82 -3.87
CA VAL A 26 -9.06 2.08 -3.97
C VAL A 26 -9.26 0.73 -4.66
N ARG A 27 -8.30 0.39 -5.52
CA ARG A 27 -8.09 -0.92 -6.13
C ARG A 27 -6.66 -1.36 -5.88
N GLU A 28 -6.32 -2.55 -6.36
CA GLU A 28 -4.96 -3.11 -6.26
C GLU A 28 -3.88 -2.15 -6.79
N ASN A 29 -4.10 -1.51 -7.95
CA ASN A 29 -3.09 -0.71 -8.64
C ASN A 29 -3.41 0.78 -8.74
N GLY A 30 -4.35 1.28 -7.94
CA GLY A 30 -4.76 2.69 -8.00
C GLY A 30 -6.17 2.88 -7.49
N ALA A 31 -6.99 3.69 -8.18
CA ALA A 31 -8.35 3.97 -7.75
C ALA A 31 -9.28 4.38 -8.90
N LEU A 32 -10.57 4.29 -8.66
CA LEU A 32 -11.54 5.14 -9.33
C LEU A 32 -11.69 6.44 -8.57
N VAL A 33 -11.77 7.55 -9.30
CA VAL A 33 -11.98 8.87 -8.74
C VAL A 33 -13.41 9.28 -9.06
N PHE A 34 -14.16 9.63 -8.04
CA PHE A 34 -15.51 10.13 -8.15
C PHE A 34 -15.55 11.56 -7.60
N ARG A 35 -16.24 12.46 -8.31
CA ARG A 35 -16.71 13.71 -7.73
C ARG A 35 -18.03 13.43 -7.02
N VAL A 36 -18.16 13.94 -5.80
CA VAL A 36 -19.35 13.75 -4.98
C VAL A 36 -20.20 15.01 -5.07
N ASP A 37 -21.47 14.85 -5.45
CA ASP A 37 -22.45 15.94 -5.45
C ASP A 37 -23.52 15.65 -4.40
N THR A 38 -23.82 16.65 -3.59
CA THR A 38 -24.78 16.58 -2.48
C THR A 38 -25.92 17.60 -2.60
N GLU A 39 -25.90 18.47 -3.63
CA GLU A 39 -26.81 19.62 -3.77
C GLU A 39 -28.20 19.24 -4.32
N ASN A 40 -28.51 17.94 -4.44
CA ASN A 40 -29.83 17.53 -4.86
C ASN A 40 -30.87 17.70 -3.75
N ARG A 41 -31.99 18.35 -4.08
CA ARG A 41 -33.17 18.58 -3.19
C ARG A 41 -33.67 17.33 -2.45
N GLN A 42 -33.27 16.13 -2.89
CA GLN A 42 -33.62 14.83 -2.34
C GLN A 42 -32.62 14.28 -1.31
N ARG A 43 -31.55 15.01 -0.93
CA ARG A 43 -30.46 14.54 -0.04
C ARG A 43 -29.78 13.25 -0.54
N ARG A 44 -29.75 13.05 -1.86
CA ARG A 44 -29.12 11.89 -2.49
C ARG A 44 -27.67 12.22 -2.81
N ILE A 45 -26.77 11.35 -2.37
CA ILE A 45 -25.36 11.41 -2.76
C ILE A 45 -25.25 10.92 -4.20
N GLU A 46 -24.79 11.78 -5.09
CA GLU A 46 -24.42 11.41 -6.45
C GLU A 46 -22.90 11.31 -6.56
N MET A 47 -22.44 10.29 -7.29
CA MET A 47 -21.01 10.01 -7.47
C MET A 47 -20.73 9.90 -8.95
N ASP A 48 -20.17 10.96 -9.50
CA ASP A 48 -19.79 11.01 -10.91
C ASP A 48 -18.35 10.55 -11.06
N GLN A 49 -18.13 9.46 -11.79
CA GLN A 49 -16.78 8.95 -12.02
C GLN A 49 -16.06 9.87 -12.99
N ILE A 50 -14.99 10.52 -12.53
CA ILE A 50 -14.24 11.48 -13.34
C ILE A 50 -12.97 10.89 -13.92
N ALA A 51 -12.36 9.91 -13.24
CA ALA A 51 -11.08 9.35 -13.67
C ALA A 51 -10.81 7.94 -13.14
N VAL A 52 -9.84 7.28 -13.77
CA VAL A 52 -9.16 6.08 -13.28
C VAL A 52 -7.69 6.43 -13.10
N VAL A 53 -7.14 6.14 -11.92
CA VAL A 53 -5.73 6.43 -11.60
C VAL A 53 -4.97 5.13 -11.42
N ASN A 54 -3.73 5.11 -11.91
CA ASN A 54 -2.79 4.02 -11.74
C ASN A 54 -1.58 4.51 -10.94
N ILE A 55 -1.39 3.95 -9.75
CA ILE A 55 -0.37 4.39 -8.81
C ILE A 55 1.03 3.91 -9.16
N ARG A 56 1.14 2.84 -9.97
CA ARG A 56 2.43 2.24 -10.36
C ARG A 56 3.15 3.08 -11.40
N ASN A 57 2.43 3.61 -12.38
CA ASN A 57 3.01 4.38 -13.48
C ASN A 57 2.64 5.88 -13.45
N GLY A 58 1.80 6.31 -12.51
CA GLY A 58 1.38 7.71 -12.38
C GLY A 58 0.26 8.12 -13.34
N GLU A 59 -0.31 7.19 -14.10
CA GLU A 59 -1.27 7.50 -15.16
C GLU A 59 -2.64 7.89 -14.60
N VAL A 60 -3.21 8.98 -15.13
CA VAL A 60 -4.57 9.45 -14.83
C VAL A 60 -5.36 9.44 -16.13
N LYS A 61 -6.38 8.57 -16.22
CA LYS A 61 -7.27 8.48 -17.37
C LYS A 61 -8.61 9.11 -17.05
N PRO A 62 -9.00 10.21 -17.73
CA PRO A 62 -10.35 10.75 -17.61
C PRO A 62 -11.38 9.69 -18.02
N HIS A 63 -12.54 9.70 -17.35
CA HIS A 63 -13.64 8.81 -17.63
C HIS A 63 -14.74 9.51 -18.43
N GLY A 64 -15.39 8.80 -19.35
CA GLY A 64 -16.52 9.34 -20.12
C GLY A 64 -16.14 10.39 -21.17
N GLY A 65 -14.87 10.49 -21.57
CA GLY A 65 -14.42 11.42 -22.62
C GLY A 65 -14.40 12.89 -22.23
N ARG A 66 -14.49 13.18 -20.93
CA ARG A 66 -14.36 14.55 -20.37
C ARG A 66 -12.90 14.95 -20.17
N ASP A 67 -12.68 16.25 -20.09
CA ASP A 67 -11.44 16.79 -19.54
C ASP A 67 -11.53 16.91 -18.01
N LEU A 68 -10.37 16.80 -17.36
CA LEU A 68 -10.23 17.06 -15.93
C LEU A 68 -9.84 18.52 -15.73
N SER A 69 -10.44 19.18 -14.75
CA SER A 69 -10.04 20.52 -14.34
C SER A 69 -8.71 20.50 -13.59
N ASP A 70 -8.05 21.66 -13.47
CA ASP A 70 -6.82 21.78 -12.69
C ASP A 70 -7.02 21.37 -11.22
N ALA A 71 -8.20 21.63 -10.66
CA ALA A 71 -8.56 21.20 -9.30
C ALA A 71 -8.67 19.66 -9.20
N ASP A 72 -9.29 19.00 -10.19
CA ASP A 72 -9.35 17.53 -10.24
C ASP A 72 -7.93 16.94 -10.27
N ILE A 73 -7.06 17.51 -11.11
CA ILE A 73 -5.68 17.04 -11.28
C ILE A 73 -4.88 17.23 -10.00
N ALA A 74 -5.02 18.36 -9.32
CA ALA A 74 -4.32 18.63 -8.06
C ALA A 74 -4.71 17.61 -6.98
N VAL A 75 -6.01 17.42 -6.74
CA VAL A 75 -6.52 16.48 -5.73
C VAL A 75 -6.10 15.04 -6.04
N ILE A 76 -6.14 14.64 -7.33
CA ILE A 76 -5.67 13.32 -7.75
C ILE A 76 -4.19 13.14 -7.45
N ARG A 77 -3.35 14.13 -7.75
CA ARG A 77 -1.89 14.04 -7.52
C ARG A 77 -1.55 13.96 -6.04
N ASP A 78 -2.21 14.75 -5.21
CA ASP A 78 -1.99 14.74 -3.76
C ASP A 78 -2.39 13.38 -3.16
N TRP A 79 -3.57 12.87 -3.56
CA TRP A 79 -4.00 11.53 -3.16
C TRP A 79 -3.01 10.45 -3.61
N MET A 80 -2.46 10.56 -4.82
CA MET A 80 -1.47 9.60 -5.31
C MET A 80 -0.17 9.64 -4.49
N ALA A 81 0.34 10.83 -4.17
CA ALA A 81 1.54 10.98 -3.37
C ALA A 81 1.37 10.38 -1.96
N GLU A 82 0.25 10.69 -1.30
CA GLU A 82 -0.09 10.13 0.01
C GLU A 82 -0.23 8.60 -0.08
N ARG A 83 -0.92 8.10 -1.12
CA ARG A 83 -1.12 6.66 -1.30
C ARG A 83 0.19 5.93 -1.51
N GLN A 84 1.14 6.50 -2.25
CA GLN A 84 2.47 5.91 -2.43
C GLN A 84 3.24 5.83 -1.10
N ALA A 85 3.18 6.87 -0.27
CA ALA A 85 3.80 6.84 1.05
C ALA A 85 3.21 5.73 1.94
N ILE A 86 1.88 5.60 1.97
CA ILE A 86 1.20 4.53 2.70
C ILE A 86 1.60 3.14 2.19
N LEU A 87 1.70 2.96 0.88
CA LEU A 87 2.12 1.68 0.30
C LEU A 87 3.57 1.36 0.64
N ALA A 88 4.47 2.34 0.58
CA ALA A 88 5.87 2.16 0.96
C ALA A 88 6.03 1.76 2.44
N ASP A 89 5.25 2.38 3.34
CA ASP A 89 5.24 2.01 4.76
C ASP A 89 4.75 0.57 4.96
N ARG A 90 3.72 0.16 4.21
CA ARG A 90 3.19 -1.22 4.26
C ARG A 90 4.14 -2.25 3.70
N ASP A 91 4.86 -1.93 2.63
CA ASP A 91 5.88 -2.81 2.07
C ASP A 91 6.95 -3.14 3.13
N VAL A 92 7.33 -2.17 3.96
CA VAL A 92 8.27 -2.41 5.07
C VAL A 92 7.64 -3.29 6.16
N ASP A 93 6.38 -3.03 6.56
CA ASP A 93 5.66 -3.85 7.54
C ASP A 93 5.54 -5.32 7.07
N ASP A 94 5.22 -5.54 5.79
CA ASP A 94 5.10 -6.88 5.21
C ASP A 94 6.43 -7.64 5.21
N ILE A 95 7.56 -6.96 5.01
CA ILE A 95 8.89 -7.57 5.16
C ILE A 95 9.21 -7.89 6.63
N LEU A 96 8.79 -7.05 7.58
CA LEU A 96 8.94 -7.34 9.01
C LEU A 96 8.09 -8.56 9.42
N ARG A 97 6.90 -8.74 8.85
CA ARG A 97 6.09 -9.96 9.06
C ARG A 97 6.80 -11.23 8.59
N ALA A 98 7.63 -11.15 7.55
CA ALA A 98 8.44 -12.29 7.12
C ALA A 98 9.46 -12.71 8.20
N VAL A 99 10.04 -11.74 8.93
CA VAL A 99 10.94 -12.01 10.06
C VAL A 99 10.19 -12.75 11.17
N ASP A 100 8.99 -12.27 11.53
CA ASP A 100 8.14 -12.93 12.52
C ASP A 100 7.77 -14.35 12.09
N HIS A 101 7.43 -14.54 10.82
CA HIS A 101 7.13 -15.86 10.28
C HIS A 101 8.33 -16.81 10.38
N LEU A 102 9.55 -16.36 10.04
CA LEU A 102 10.77 -17.17 10.19
C LEU A 102 11.04 -17.55 11.65
N ASN A 103 10.82 -16.62 12.59
CA ASN A 103 10.96 -16.88 14.02
C ASN A 103 9.94 -17.92 14.51
N LEU A 104 8.67 -17.78 14.10
CA LEU A 104 7.62 -18.74 14.43
C LEU A 104 7.88 -20.12 13.82
N THR A 105 8.35 -20.18 12.58
CA THR A 105 8.76 -21.43 11.91
C THR A 105 9.93 -22.09 12.64
N THR A 106 10.90 -21.31 13.11
CA THR A 106 12.02 -21.82 13.93
C THR A 106 11.50 -22.45 15.23
N GLN A 107 10.61 -21.74 15.94
CA GLN A 107 9.99 -22.26 17.16
C GLN A 107 9.18 -23.53 16.91
N TRP A 108 8.40 -23.57 15.82
CA TRP A 108 7.63 -24.75 15.43
C TRP A 108 8.55 -25.94 15.15
N ALA A 109 9.60 -25.77 14.35
CA ALA A 109 10.58 -26.82 14.05
C ALA A 109 11.24 -27.36 15.32
N GLN A 110 11.55 -26.49 16.29
CA GLN A 110 12.20 -26.88 17.54
C GLN A 110 11.28 -27.65 18.51
N SER A 111 9.99 -27.31 18.57
CA SER A 111 9.13 -27.72 19.68
C SER A 111 7.89 -28.52 19.29
N LYS A 112 7.54 -28.59 18.00
CA LYS A 112 6.27 -29.16 17.53
C LYS A 112 6.38 -30.03 16.29
N ALA A 113 7.33 -29.77 15.40
CA ALA A 113 7.43 -30.49 14.13
C ALA A 113 7.73 -31.97 14.34
N THR A 114 7.12 -32.83 13.51
CA THR A 114 7.49 -34.24 13.41
C THR A 114 8.60 -34.43 12.38
N ASP A 115 9.31 -35.56 12.45
CA ASP A 115 10.38 -35.88 11.50
C ASP A 115 9.90 -35.87 10.04
N GLU A 116 8.72 -36.45 9.77
CA GLU A 116 8.09 -36.44 8.44
C GLU A 116 7.77 -35.03 7.95
N GLN A 117 7.32 -34.14 8.85
CA GLN A 117 7.05 -32.75 8.50
C GLN A 117 8.34 -31.99 8.21
N LEU A 118 9.41 -32.25 8.97
CA LEU A 118 10.72 -31.63 8.74
C LEU A 118 11.33 -32.09 7.41
N ASP A 119 11.28 -33.38 7.10
CA ASP A 119 11.76 -33.92 5.83
C ASP A 119 11.06 -33.26 4.63
N ALA A 120 9.75 -33.03 4.74
CA ALA A 120 8.95 -32.42 3.68
C ALA A 120 9.29 -30.93 3.38
N VAL A 121 9.86 -30.19 4.33
CA VAL A 121 10.02 -28.71 4.20
C VAL A 121 11.47 -28.21 4.31
N THR A 122 12.39 -29.00 4.86
CA THR A 122 13.73 -28.54 5.24
C THR A 122 14.53 -27.98 4.07
N ASP A 123 14.65 -28.73 2.97
CA ASP A 123 15.45 -28.31 1.82
C ASP A 123 14.90 -27.03 1.16
N ALA A 124 13.57 -26.94 1.04
CA ALA A 124 12.90 -25.77 0.49
C ALA A 124 13.13 -24.52 1.36
N LEU A 125 13.02 -24.65 2.69
CA LEU A 125 13.29 -23.56 3.62
C LEU A 125 14.76 -23.13 3.57
N LEU A 126 15.70 -24.08 3.59
CA LEU A 126 17.14 -23.79 3.54
C LEU A 126 17.53 -23.06 2.26
N LEU A 127 17.00 -23.49 1.10
CA LEU A 127 17.29 -22.84 -0.18
C LEU A 127 16.73 -21.41 -0.24
N ALA A 128 15.48 -21.21 0.19
CA ALA A 128 14.86 -19.89 0.22
C ALA A 128 15.62 -18.91 1.16
N MET A 129 16.02 -19.37 2.35
CA MET A 129 16.82 -18.58 3.28
C MET A 129 18.22 -18.26 2.73
N HIS A 130 18.84 -19.21 2.02
CA HIS A 130 20.15 -19.00 1.41
C HIS A 130 20.10 -17.92 0.33
N ASP A 131 19.14 -17.99 -0.58
CA ASP A 131 18.96 -16.98 -1.64
C ASP A 131 18.72 -15.58 -1.04
N LEU A 132 17.76 -15.47 -0.11
CA LEU A 132 17.46 -14.23 0.58
C LEU A 132 18.71 -13.65 1.26
N ARG A 133 19.46 -14.48 2.00
CA ARG A 133 20.71 -14.07 2.64
C ARG A 133 21.72 -13.55 1.62
N GLY A 134 21.89 -14.24 0.49
CA GLY A 134 22.80 -13.83 -0.58
C GLY A 134 22.48 -12.44 -1.12
N VAL A 135 21.20 -12.17 -1.41
CA VAL A 135 20.73 -10.86 -1.87
C VAL A 135 20.97 -9.77 -0.83
N LEU A 136 20.61 -10.02 0.44
CA LEU A 136 20.75 -9.03 1.52
C LEU A 136 22.21 -8.67 1.81
N VAL A 137 23.10 -9.67 1.84
CA VAL A 137 24.54 -9.46 2.05
C VAL A 137 25.13 -8.60 0.92
N ARG A 138 24.79 -8.91 -0.34
CA ARG A 138 25.24 -8.12 -1.50
C ARG A 138 24.77 -6.67 -1.40
N ARG A 139 23.48 -6.45 -1.14
CA ARG A 139 22.91 -5.09 -0.99
C ARG A 139 23.55 -4.31 0.14
N LYS A 140 23.88 -4.95 1.26
CA LYS A 140 24.57 -4.31 2.38
C LYS A 140 25.99 -3.88 2.00
N ALA A 141 26.73 -4.74 1.28
CA ALA A 141 28.06 -4.41 0.78
C ALA A 141 28.02 -3.23 -0.20
N ASP A 142 27.08 -3.23 -1.16
CA ASP A 142 26.92 -2.15 -2.15
C ASP A 142 26.66 -0.79 -1.49
N ARG A 143 25.91 -0.77 -0.37
CA ARG A 143 25.63 0.47 0.38
C ARG A 143 26.88 1.00 1.07
N LEU A 144 27.62 0.14 1.78
CA LEU A 144 28.87 0.53 2.44
C LEU A 144 29.91 1.07 1.44
N MET A 145 29.99 0.50 0.24
CA MET A 145 30.88 1.00 -0.81
C MET A 145 30.47 2.35 -1.39
N LYS A 146 29.18 2.70 -1.38
CA LYS A 146 28.70 4.01 -1.82
C LYS A 146 28.98 5.09 -0.77
N ASP A 147 28.73 4.78 0.50
CA ASP A 147 28.98 5.70 1.62
C ASP A 147 30.47 6.08 1.67
N ASN A 148 31.38 5.10 1.56
CA ASN A 148 32.84 5.33 1.50
C ASN A 148 33.34 6.12 0.28
N LYS A 149 32.53 6.29 -0.78
CA LYS A 149 32.88 7.11 -1.95
C LYS A 149 32.30 8.52 -1.88
N ALA A 150 31.34 8.75 -0.98
CA ALA A 150 30.72 10.04 -0.75
C ALA A 150 31.45 10.87 0.32
N ASP A 151 32.22 10.21 1.18
CA ASP A 151 33.25 10.79 2.05
C ASP A 151 34.57 11.05 1.29
#